data_AF-A0A8T4A040-F1
#
_entry.id   AF-A0A8T4A040-F1
#
_cell.length_a   1.000
_cell.length_b   1.000
_cell.length_c   1.000
_cell.angle_alpha   90.00
_cell.angle_beta   90.00
_cell.angle_gamma   90.00
#
_symmetry.space_group_name_H-M   'P 1'
#
loop_
_entity.id
_entity.type
_entity.pdbx_description
1 polymer ?
#
loop_
_entity_poly.entity_id
_entity_poly.type
_entity_poly.pdbx_seq_one_letter_code
_entity_poly.pdbx_strand_id
1 'polypeptide(L)'
;MKIGLIDCIYNKIDARDMASKILESKIPDLEIIRFSAPDSLKVPVAAKKMFSEGADVILVFLTVGAEEKEALDLVHEKIIDVEVYFGKLVFFCILFDDEWRREEQLGELSEKKLAASVELISRIVHAPEMARQMASAERKEVSPALGEALNFMNQPTEEEDIHSLF
;
A
#
# COMPACT_ATOMS: atom_id res chain seq x y z
N MET A 1 -13.09 6.25 9.20
CA MET A 1 -12.33 5.52 8.16
C MET A 1 -11.42 4.53 8.86
N LYS A 2 -11.20 3.33 8.32
CA LYS A 2 -10.31 2.32 8.89
C LYS A 2 -9.06 2.11 8.04
N ILE A 3 -7.88 2.38 8.58
CA ILE A 3 -6.60 2.10 7.91
C ILE A 3 -6.00 0.84 8.51
N GLY A 4 -5.63 -0.09 7.63
CA GLY A 4 -4.80 -1.22 7.99
C GLY A 4 -3.32 -0.87 7.95
N LEU A 5 -2.61 -1.00 9.06
CA LEU A 5 -1.15 -0.95 9.10
C LEU A 5 -0.58 -2.38 9.11
N ILE A 6 0.16 -2.74 8.08
CA ILE A 6 0.92 -4.00 8.02
C ILE A 6 2.39 -3.70 8.18
N ASP A 7 3.04 -4.43 9.08
CA ASP A 7 4.49 -4.44 9.21
C ASP A 7 5.00 -5.88 9.34
N CYS A 8 6.31 -6.08 9.42
CA CYS A 8 6.90 -7.41 9.59
C CYS A 8 7.64 -7.53 10.92
N ILE A 9 7.65 -8.75 11.50
CA ILE A 9 8.38 -9.04 12.75
C ILE A 9 9.87 -8.69 12.63
N TYR A 10 10.46 -8.88 11.44
CA TYR A 10 11.87 -8.62 11.18
C TYR A 10 12.18 -7.17 10.77
N ASN A 11 11.22 -6.25 10.86
CA ASN A 11 11.49 -4.86 10.57
C ASN A 11 12.52 -4.29 11.54
N LYS A 12 13.51 -3.57 11.01
CA LYS A 12 14.57 -2.91 11.79
C LYS A 12 14.04 -1.72 12.61
N ILE A 13 12.86 -1.20 12.26
CA ILE A 13 12.15 -0.16 13.01
C ILE A 13 10.70 -0.57 13.25
N ASP A 14 10.21 -0.37 14.48
CA ASP A 14 8.79 -0.44 14.77
C ASP A 14 8.10 0.81 14.21
N ALA A 15 7.42 0.65 13.08
CA ALA A 15 6.71 1.73 12.42
C ALA A 15 5.38 2.08 13.11
N ARG A 16 4.98 1.38 14.16
CA ARG A 16 3.69 1.60 14.84
C ARG A 16 3.50 3.04 15.28
N ASP A 17 4.35 3.49 16.20
CA ASP A 17 4.15 4.78 16.86
C ASP A 17 4.35 5.93 15.86
N MET A 18 5.29 5.74 14.93
CA MET A 18 5.56 6.68 13.85
C MET A 18 4.39 6.80 12.88
N ALA A 19 3.85 5.66 12.39
CA ALA A 19 2.72 5.63 11.47
C ALA A 19 1.47 6.20 12.14
N SER A 20 1.14 5.74 13.35
CA SER A 20 -0.04 6.19 14.09
C SER A 20 -0.01 7.71 14.29
N LYS A 21 1.11 8.26 14.75
CA LYS A 21 1.26 9.71 14.96
C LYS A 21 1.06 10.51 13.67
N ILE A 22 1.65 10.07 12.56
CA ILE A 22 1.53 10.75 11.27
C ILE A 22 0.11 10.65 10.74
N LEU A 23 -0.48 9.45 10.77
CA LEU A 23 -1.83 9.17 10.28
C LEU A 23 -2.88 9.97 11.04
N GLU A 24 -2.86 9.93 12.38
CA GLU A 24 -3.79 10.67 13.24
C GLU A 24 -3.67 12.19 13.05
N SER A 25 -2.48 12.70 12.74
CA SER A 25 -2.29 14.14 12.47
C SER A 25 -2.87 14.61 11.13
N LYS A 26 -3.12 13.69 10.19
CA LYS A 26 -3.50 13.98 8.80
C LYS A 26 -4.94 13.61 8.50
N ILE A 27 -5.47 12.57 9.13
CA ILE A 27 -6.78 12.01 8.84
C ILE A 27 -7.58 12.00 10.16
N PRO A 28 -8.50 12.96 10.38
CA PRO A 28 -9.32 12.98 11.58
C PRO A 28 -10.28 11.77 11.62
N ASP A 29 -10.67 11.35 12.83
CA ASP A 29 -11.59 10.22 13.08
C ASP A 29 -11.16 8.90 12.41
N LEU A 30 -9.84 8.68 12.37
CA LEU A 30 -9.23 7.48 11.85
C LEU A 30 -9.21 6.34 12.89
N GLU A 31 -9.64 5.15 12.47
CA GLU A 31 -9.38 3.90 13.19
C GLU A 31 -8.18 3.19 12.55
N ILE A 32 -7.17 2.85 13.34
CA ILE A 32 -6.02 2.08 12.87
C ILE A 32 -6.14 0.64 13.39
N ILE A 33 -6.21 -0.33 12.48
CA ILE A 33 -6.01 -1.74 12.80
C ILE A 33 -4.62 -2.16 12.34
N ARG A 34 -3.93 -2.98 13.14
CA ARG A 34 -2.54 -3.40 12.86
C ARG A 34 -2.44 -4.90 12.74
N PHE A 35 -1.61 -5.36 11.79
CA PHE A 35 -1.18 -6.75 11.71
C PHE A 35 0.30 -6.84 11.39
N SER A 36 1.08 -7.48 12.27
CA SER A 36 2.48 -7.79 12.00
C SER A 36 2.60 -9.16 11.32
N ALA A 37 2.96 -9.17 10.04
CA ALA A 37 3.22 -10.37 9.28
C ALA A 37 4.54 -11.03 9.75
N PRO A 38 4.64 -12.37 9.69
CA PRO A 38 5.87 -13.06 10.07
C PRO A 38 7.05 -12.72 9.15
N ASP A 39 6.79 -12.49 7.86
CA ASP A 39 7.77 -12.10 6.84
C ASP A 39 7.09 -11.31 5.71
N SER A 40 7.89 -10.71 4.83
CA SER A 40 7.43 -9.91 3.68
C SER A 40 6.57 -10.72 2.71
N LEU A 41 6.83 -12.02 2.56
CA LEU A 41 6.06 -12.91 1.68
C LEU A 41 4.64 -13.17 2.19
N LYS A 42 4.38 -12.97 3.49
CA LYS A 42 3.03 -13.11 4.08
C LYS A 42 2.22 -11.81 4.08
N VAL A 43 2.76 -10.71 3.58
CA VAL A 43 2.03 -9.44 3.41
C VAL A 43 0.73 -9.60 2.61
N PRO A 44 0.66 -10.36 1.49
CA PRO A 44 -0.60 -10.53 0.75
C PRO A 44 -1.70 -11.21 1.56
N VAL A 45 -1.35 -12.21 2.36
CA VAL A 45 -2.29 -12.90 3.25
C VAL A 45 -2.77 -11.96 4.36
N ALA A 46 -1.86 -11.19 4.94
CA ALA A 46 -2.19 -10.16 5.92
C ALA A 46 -3.14 -9.10 5.33
N ALA A 47 -2.86 -8.61 4.12
CA ALA A 47 -3.69 -7.63 3.44
C ALA A 47 -5.11 -8.13 3.19
N LYS A 48 -5.24 -9.35 2.64
CA LYS A 48 -6.54 -9.99 2.43
C LYS A 48 -7.34 -10.14 3.73
N LYS A 49 -6.68 -10.50 4.82
CA LYS A 49 -7.30 -10.59 6.15
C LYS A 49 -7.78 -9.21 6.62
N MET A 50 -6.94 -8.19 6.55
CA MET A 50 -7.28 -6.84 7.04
C MET A 50 -8.42 -6.19 6.25
N PHE A 51 -8.45 -6.38 4.93
CA PHE A 51 -9.61 -5.95 4.14
C PHE A 51 -10.88 -6.70 4.52
N SER A 52 -10.80 -8.00 4.81
CA SER A 52 -11.93 -8.79 5.32
C SER A 52 -12.41 -8.33 6.70
N GLU A 53 -11.51 -7.77 7.51
CA GLU A 53 -11.81 -7.15 8.82
C GLU A 53 -12.29 -5.69 8.71
N GLY A 54 -12.46 -5.19 7.48
CA GLY A 54 -13.08 -3.89 7.21
C GLY A 54 -12.10 -2.73 7.06
N ALA A 55 -10.80 -2.97 6.80
CA ALA A 55 -9.90 -1.90 6.37
C ALA A 55 -10.43 -1.25 5.07
N ASP A 56 -10.39 0.08 4.98
CA ASP A 56 -10.73 0.84 3.77
C ASP A 56 -9.52 0.99 2.84
N VAL A 57 -8.32 1.07 3.43
CA VAL A 57 -7.03 1.15 2.75
C VAL A 57 -5.97 0.53 3.65
N ILE A 58 -4.91 -0.01 3.06
CA ILE A 58 -3.80 -0.60 3.80
C ILE A 58 -2.51 0.16 3.50
N LEU A 59 -1.70 0.36 4.53
CA LEU A 59 -0.33 0.85 4.46
C LEU A 59 0.59 -0.28 4.94
N VAL A 60 1.48 -0.73 4.07
CA VAL A 60 2.50 -1.74 4.37
C VAL A 60 3.82 -1.01 4.61
N PHE A 61 4.43 -1.21 5.78
CA PHE A 61 5.77 -0.72 6.08
C PHE A 61 6.76 -1.89 6.18
N LEU A 62 7.80 -1.88 5.35
CA LEU A 62 8.83 -2.92 5.32
C LEU A 62 10.23 -2.31 5.36
N THR A 63 11.12 -2.93 6.14
CA THR A 63 12.56 -2.80 5.93
C THR A 63 13.07 -4.11 5.35
N VAL A 64 13.71 -4.05 4.18
CA VAL A 64 14.01 -5.22 3.37
C VAL A 64 15.49 -5.19 2.97
N GLY A 65 16.13 -6.34 2.83
CA GLY A 65 17.46 -6.45 2.23
C GLY A 65 17.44 -6.04 0.75
N ALA A 66 18.49 -5.37 0.27
CA ALA A 66 18.61 -5.00 -1.14
C ALA A 66 18.58 -6.20 -2.10
N GLU A 67 18.96 -7.39 -1.62
CA GLU A 67 18.94 -8.67 -2.33
C GLU A 67 17.53 -9.28 -2.46
N GLU A 68 16.55 -8.85 -1.66
CA GLU A 68 15.21 -9.44 -1.66
C GLU A 68 14.24 -8.73 -2.62
N LYS A 69 14.75 -7.87 -3.51
CA LYS A 69 13.94 -7.12 -4.50
C LYS A 69 13.07 -8.03 -5.36
N GLU A 70 13.61 -9.15 -5.84
CA GLU A 70 12.85 -10.12 -6.65
C GLU A 70 11.70 -10.76 -5.87
N ALA A 71 11.93 -11.09 -4.60
CA ALA A 71 10.90 -11.62 -3.73
C ALA A 71 9.77 -10.60 -3.50
N LEU A 72 10.14 -9.32 -3.39
CA LEU A 72 9.20 -8.23 -3.22
C LEU A 72 8.37 -7.96 -4.49
N ASP A 73 8.94 -8.12 -5.69
CA ASP A 73 8.19 -8.02 -6.95
C ASP A 73 7.06 -9.07 -7.00
N LEU A 74 7.33 -10.30 -6.56
CA LEU A 74 6.31 -11.36 -6.43
C LEU A 74 5.24 -11.01 -5.40
N VAL A 75 5.63 -10.38 -4.28
CA VAL A 75 4.69 -9.89 -3.27
C VAL A 75 3.80 -8.80 -3.84
N HIS A 76 4.37 -7.88 -4.63
CA HIS A 76 3.64 -6.79 -5.25
C HIS A 76 2.60 -7.31 -6.25
N GLU A 77 2.98 -8.28 -7.10
CA GLU A 77 2.03 -8.94 -8.02
C GLU A 77 0.84 -9.56 -7.27
N LYS A 78 1.12 -10.26 -6.17
CA LYS A 78 0.08 -10.89 -5.34
C LYS A 78 -0.76 -9.88 -4.56
N ILE A 79 -0.24 -8.69 -4.27
CA ILE A 79 -1.02 -7.61 -3.70
C ILE A 79 -1.99 -7.03 -4.71
N ILE A 80 -1.60 -6.88 -5.99
CA ILE A 80 -2.53 -6.43 -7.04
C ILE A 80 -3.74 -7.37 -7.11
N ASP A 81 -3.54 -8.69 -7.03
CA ASP A 81 -4.63 -9.66 -6.96
C ASP A 81 -5.60 -9.39 -5.78
N VAL A 82 -5.05 -9.00 -4.62
CA VAL A 82 -5.83 -8.63 -3.43
C VAL A 82 -6.56 -7.31 -3.65
N GLU A 83 -5.90 -6.30 -4.21
CA GLU A 83 -6.51 -4.99 -4.49
C GLU A 83 -7.70 -5.10 -5.44
N VAL A 84 -7.53 -5.87 -6.53
CA VAL A 84 -8.60 -6.15 -7.50
C VAL A 84 -9.75 -6.90 -6.84
N TYR A 85 -9.45 -7.93 -6.04
CA TYR A 85 -10.48 -8.72 -5.35
C TYR A 85 -11.34 -7.89 -4.41
N PHE A 86 -10.76 -6.93 -3.67
CA PHE A 86 -11.50 -6.10 -2.71
C PHE A 86 -11.97 -4.75 -3.29
N GLY A 87 -11.48 -4.35 -4.47
CA GLY A 87 -11.69 -3.01 -5.01
C GLY A 87 -11.09 -1.90 -4.12
N LYS A 88 -10.01 -2.21 -3.40
CA LYS A 88 -9.37 -1.35 -2.39
C LYS A 88 -7.86 -1.34 -2.59
N LEU A 89 -7.19 -0.29 -2.11
CA LEU A 89 -5.77 -0.07 -2.37
C LEU A 89 -4.86 -0.40 -1.18
N VAL A 90 -3.65 -0.84 -1.51
CA VAL A 90 -2.54 -1.15 -0.61
C VAL A 90 -1.35 -0.28 -0.99
N PHE A 91 -0.87 0.53 -0.04
CA PHE A 91 0.27 1.41 -0.24
C PHE A 91 1.51 0.84 0.41
N PHE A 92 2.59 0.74 -0.35
CA PHE A 92 3.87 0.28 0.15
C PHE A 92 4.77 1.45 0.57
N CYS A 93 5.33 1.33 1.77
CA CYS A 93 6.43 2.14 2.29
C CYS A 93 7.61 1.20 2.57
N ILE A 94 8.57 1.16 1.65
CA ILE A 94 9.65 0.19 1.67
C ILE A 94 10.98 0.91 1.82
N LEU A 95 11.78 0.40 2.74
CA LEU A 95 13.13 0.83 3.01
C LEU A 95 14.08 -0.32 2.70
N PHE A 96 14.95 -0.14 1.71
CA PHE A 96 16.01 -1.09 1.42
C PHE A 96 17.26 -0.75 2.24
N ASP A 97 17.93 -1.76 2.77
CA ASP A 97 19.07 -1.58 3.67
C ASP A 97 20.30 -0.91 3.06
N ASP A 98 20.37 -0.81 1.73
CA ASP A 98 21.35 -0.02 1.00
C ASP A 98 21.05 1.50 1.01
N GLU A 99 19.86 1.93 1.45
CA GLU A 99 19.44 3.34 1.49
C GLU A 99 20.00 4.13 2.69
N TRP A 100 20.56 3.45 3.70
CA TRP A 100 21.17 4.10 4.86
C TRP A 100 22.51 3.49 5.23
N ARG A 101 23.40 4.31 5.80
CA ARG A 101 24.74 3.84 6.24
C ARG A 101 24.88 3.77 7.76
N ARG A 102 24.02 4.49 8.48
CA ARG A 102 24.00 4.56 9.95
C ARG A 102 22.57 4.40 10.45
N GLU A 103 22.38 3.77 11.60
CA GLU A 103 21.05 3.57 12.20
C GLU A 103 20.32 4.89 12.49
N GLU A 104 21.06 5.95 12.82
CA GLU A 104 20.50 7.30 13.03
C GLU A 104 19.76 7.82 11.80
N GLN A 105 20.23 7.46 10.60
CA GLN A 105 19.59 7.86 9.33
C GLN A 105 18.33 7.05 9.04
N LEU A 106 18.21 5.84 9.60
CA LEU A 106 17.08 4.95 9.35
C LEU A 106 15.79 5.53 9.93
N GLY A 107 15.86 6.15 11.12
CA GLY A 107 14.71 6.80 11.75
C GLY A 107 14.19 7.98 10.92
N GLU A 108 15.07 8.90 10.54
CA GLU A 108 14.72 10.06 9.71
C GLU A 108 14.20 9.67 8.32
N LEU A 109 14.83 8.67 7.69
CA LEU A 109 14.40 8.15 6.39
C LEU A 109 13.02 7.48 6.48
N SER A 110 12.79 6.70 7.53
CA SER A 110 11.51 6.04 7.79
C SER A 110 10.41 7.07 7.97
N GLU A 111 10.63 8.08 8.81
CA GLU A 111 9.64 9.14 9.06
C GLU A 111 9.31 9.91 7.78
N LYS A 112 10.33 10.26 7.00
CA LYS A 112 10.16 10.96 5.72
C LYS A 112 9.37 10.13 4.70
N LYS A 113 9.72 8.86 4.49
CA LYS A 113 9.00 7.99 3.54
C LYS A 113 7.58 7.72 3.99
N LEU A 114 7.39 7.44 5.27
CA LEU A 114 6.08 7.18 5.85
C LEU A 114 5.17 8.41 5.75
N ALA A 115 5.68 9.61 6.03
CA ALA A 115 4.95 10.86 5.84
C ALA A 115 4.52 11.06 4.37
N ALA A 116 5.38 10.73 3.40
CA ALA A 116 5.03 10.79 1.99
C ALA A 116 3.93 9.78 1.60
N SER A 117 4.02 8.53 2.09
CA SER A 117 2.98 7.51 1.87
C SER A 117 1.64 7.91 2.50
N VAL A 118 1.64 8.44 3.73
CA VAL A 118 0.43 8.91 4.40
C VAL A 118 -0.20 10.10 3.69
N GLU A 119 0.62 11.04 3.21
CA GLU A 119 0.13 12.18 2.41
C GLU A 119 -0.55 11.70 1.12
N LEU A 120 -0.01 10.68 0.45
CA LEU A 120 -0.65 10.08 -0.72
C LEU A 120 -2.00 9.42 -0.38
N ILE A 121 -2.05 8.65 0.70
CA ILE A 121 -3.29 8.04 1.20
C ILE A 121 -4.32 9.13 1.50
N SER A 122 -3.94 10.17 2.25
CA SER A 122 -4.80 11.28 2.62
C SER A 122 -5.39 11.97 1.38
N ARG A 123 -4.58 12.19 0.33
CA ARG A 123 -5.05 12.78 -0.93
C ARG A 123 -6.07 11.90 -1.65
N ILE A 124 -5.83 10.60 -1.72
CA ILE A 124 -6.74 9.66 -2.40
C ILE A 124 -8.06 9.53 -1.63
N VAL A 125 -7.99 9.53 -0.30
CA VAL A 125 -9.15 9.47 0.59
C VAL A 125 -10.00 10.74 0.50
N HIS A 126 -9.39 11.93 0.54
CA HIS A 126 -10.13 13.19 0.57
C HIS A 126 -10.48 13.74 -0.82
N ALA A 127 -9.79 13.31 -1.87
CA ALA A 127 -9.99 13.83 -3.22
C ALA A 127 -9.75 12.74 -4.29
N PRO A 128 -10.66 11.75 -4.43
CA PRO A 128 -10.57 10.73 -5.48
C PRO A 128 -10.49 11.35 -6.89
N GLU A 129 -11.04 12.54 -7.11
CA GLU A 129 -10.89 13.28 -8.37
C GLU A 129 -9.51 13.93 -8.56
N MET A 130 -8.82 14.35 -7.49
CA MET A 130 -7.45 14.86 -7.59
C MET A 130 -6.46 13.73 -7.88
N ALA A 131 -6.66 12.51 -7.37
CA ALA A 131 -5.85 11.36 -7.73
C ALA A 131 -5.93 11.08 -9.24
N ARG A 132 -7.12 11.19 -9.83
CA ARG A 132 -7.33 11.12 -11.29
C ARG A 132 -6.60 12.26 -12.03
N GLN A 133 -6.58 13.47 -11.46
CA GLN A 133 -5.84 14.60 -12.03
C GLN A 133 -4.32 14.48 -11.86
N MET A 134 -3.82 13.92 -10.77
CA MET A 134 -2.39 13.67 -10.56
C MET A 134 -1.89 12.54 -11.46
N ALA A 135 -2.66 11.46 -11.64
CA ALA A 135 -2.39 10.48 -12.69
C ALA A 135 -2.35 11.15 -14.09
N SER A 136 -3.14 12.21 -14.31
CA SER A 136 -3.09 13.00 -15.55
C SER A 136 -1.96 14.05 -15.61
N ALA A 137 -1.39 14.44 -14.47
CA ALA A 137 -0.25 15.35 -14.39
C ALA A 137 1.08 14.59 -14.52
N GLU A 138 1.16 13.40 -13.93
CA GLU A 138 2.25 12.43 -14.14
C GLU A 138 2.22 11.86 -15.57
N ARG A 139 1.08 11.84 -16.28
CA ARG A 139 1.01 11.50 -17.73
C ARG A 139 1.98 12.28 -18.63
N LYS A 140 2.59 13.38 -18.19
CA LYS A 140 3.67 14.03 -18.96
C LYS A 140 4.99 13.24 -18.95
N GLU A 141 5.17 12.33 -17.98
CA GLU A 141 6.30 11.41 -17.88
C GLU A 141 5.84 10.05 -17.31
N VAL A 142 4.99 9.30 -18.00
CA VAL A 142 4.72 7.89 -17.63
C VAL A 142 4.81 6.99 -18.86
N SER A 143 5.47 5.84 -18.67
CA SER A 143 5.66 4.83 -19.70
C SER A 143 4.32 4.18 -20.11
N PRO A 144 4.22 3.64 -21.34
CA PRO A 144 2.96 3.15 -21.92
C PRO A 144 2.18 2.15 -21.04
N ALA A 145 2.87 1.35 -20.22
CA ALA A 145 2.28 0.27 -19.43
C ALA A 145 1.30 0.74 -18.33
N LEU A 146 1.56 1.89 -17.71
CA LEU A 146 0.72 2.43 -16.63
C LEU A 146 -0.58 3.04 -17.17
N GLY A 147 -0.56 3.54 -18.41
CA GLY A 147 -1.75 4.04 -19.10
C GLY A 147 -2.76 2.94 -19.42
N GLU A 148 -2.28 1.75 -19.76
CA GLU A 148 -3.12 0.59 -20.06
C GLU A 148 -3.78 0.02 -18.80
N ALA A 149 -3.05 -0.06 -17.68
CA ALA A 149 -3.58 -0.54 -16.40
C ALA A 149 -4.74 0.32 -15.86
N LEU A 150 -4.63 1.66 -15.97
CA LEU A 150 -5.68 2.58 -15.54
C LEU A 150 -6.94 2.49 -16.42
N ASN A 151 -6.79 2.20 -17.72
CA ASN A 151 -7.93 1.98 -18.60
C ASN A 151 -8.63 0.66 -18.28
N PHE A 152 -7.88 -0.39 -17.97
CA PHE A 152 -8.41 -1.69 -17.56
C PHE A 152 -9.25 -1.59 -16.28
N MET A 153 -8.76 -0.89 -15.25
CA MET A 153 -9.49 -0.73 -13.98
C MET A 153 -10.80 0.06 -14.07
N ASN A 154 -10.99 0.86 -15.13
CA ASN A 154 -12.21 1.64 -15.32
C ASN A 154 -13.21 0.97 -16.27
N GLN A 155 -12.92 -0.24 -16.76
CA GLN A 155 -13.90 -1.00 -17.55
C GLN A 155 -14.95 -1.62 -16.61
N PRO A 156 -16.25 -1.44 -16.90
CA PRO A 156 -17.29 -2.15 -16.16
C PRO A 156 -17.09 -3.66 -16.38
N THR A 157 -17.01 -4.42 -15.30
CA THR A 157 -16.99 -5.89 -15.36
C THR A 157 -18.37 -6.36 -15.84
N GLU A 158 -18.42 -6.97 -17.02
CA GLU A 158 -19.61 -7.70 -17.45
C GLU A 158 -19.81 -8.89 -16.49
N GLU A 159 -20.92 -8.88 -15.75
CA GLU A 159 -21.38 -10.08 -15.03
C GLU A 159 -21.74 -11.14 -16.08
N GLU A 160 -20.89 -12.15 -16.26
CA GLU A 160 -21.25 -13.33 -17.02
C GLU A 160 -22.29 -14.13 -16.22
N ASP A 161 -23.53 -14.15 -16.72
CA ASP A 161 -24.64 -14.99 -16.27
C ASP A 161 -24.25 -16.49 -16.29
N ILE A 162 -23.87 -17.03 -15.13
CA ILE A 162 -23.54 -18.47 -14.94
C ILE A 162 -24.81 -19.35 -14.90
N HIS A 163 -25.95 -18.88 -15.42
CA HIS A 163 -27.21 -19.63 -15.39
C HIS A 163 -27.54 -20.45 -16.65
N SER A 164 -26.58 -20.67 -17.57
CA SER A 164 -26.81 -21.45 -18.80
C SER A 164 -26.08 -22.81 -18.89
N LEU A 165 -25.46 -23.30 -17.80
CA LEU A 165 -24.66 -24.54 -17.83
C LEU A 165 -25.07 -25.64 -16.83
N PHE A 166 -26.31 -25.64 -16.34
CA PHE A 166 -26.88 -26.79 -15.60
C PHE A 166 -28.27 -27.16 -16.11
#